data_AF-A0A1J0P9P7-F1
#
_entry.id   AF-A0A1J0P9P7-F1
#
_cell.length_a   1.000
_cell.length_b   1.000
_cell.length_c   1.000
_cell.angle_alpha   90.00
_cell.angle_beta   90.00
_cell.angle_gamma   90.00
#
_symmetry.space_group_name_H-M   'P 1'
#
loop_
_entity.id
_entity.type
_entity.pdbx_description
1 polymer ?
#
loop_
_entity_poly.entity_id
_entity_poly.type
_entity_poly.pdbx_seq_one_letter_code
_entity_poly.pdbx_strand_id
1 'polypeptide(L)'
;MTKDNTLMTNAKQVLSDKERQAYFEQQQARLDEWTAELEKLKAKASYQSASAKQAVLEKIDQQLDTLQEARSFVHSKLLNVQEASSDQWNQLVEESDHLLSQLSEKVKGFMDDINGSPTDGAANQQQDQA
;
A
#
# COMPACT_ATOMS: atom_id res chain seq x y z
N MET A 1 34.22 45.36 -7.87
CA MET A 1 33.23 44.85 -6.90
C MET A 1 32.81 43.48 -7.38
N THR A 2 33.25 42.45 -6.68
CA THR A 2 33.08 41.05 -7.06
C THR A 2 31.95 40.45 -6.21
N LYS A 3 31.18 39.53 -6.81
CA LYS A 3 30.26 38.57 -6.17
C LYS A 3 28.98 39.25 -5.65
N ASP A 4 27.76 38.88 -6.00
CA ASP A 4 27.13 37.57 -6.10
C ASP A 4 25.84 37.76 -6.92
N ASN A 5 25.68 37.11 -8.08
CA ASN A 5 24.32 36.91 -8.60
C ASN A 5 24.09 35.48 -9.12
N THR A 6 24.86 34.54 -8.57
CA THR A 6 24.66 33.09 -8.73
C THR A 6 23.71 32.55 -7.64
N LEU A 7 23.09 33.41 -6.84
CA LEU A 7 22.20 33.03 -5.73
C LEU A 7 20.71 33.00 -6.11
N MET A 8 20.31 33.52 -7.27
CA MET A 8 18.92 33.44 -7.73
C MET A 8 18.57 32.12 -8.44
N THR A 9 19.52 31.20 -8.57
CA THR A 9 19.28 29.89 -9.20
C THR A 9 18.79 28.81 -8.23
N ASN A 10 18.41 29.17 -6.99
CA ASN A 10 18.08 28.18 -5.94
C ASN A 10 16.63 28.25 -5.41
N ALA A 11 15.76 29.12 -5.95
CA ALA A 11 14.38 29.26 -5.43
C ALA A 11 13.34 28.33 -6.11
N LYS A 12 13.71 27.61 -7.17
CA LYS A 12 12.80 26.73 -7.94
C LYS A 12 13.31 25.30 -8.11
N GLN A 13 14.51 24.99 -7.66
CA GLN A 13 15.10 23.68 -7.86
C GLN A 13 14.93 22.83 -6.60
N VAL A 14 14.26 21.70 -6.76
CA VAL A 14 14.30 20.50 -5.92
C VAL A 14 13.51 20.58 -4.60
N LEU A 15 12.56 19.65 -4.40
CA LEU A 15 12.08 19.33 -3.05
C LEU A 15 13.29 19.13 -2.12
N SER A 16 13.28 19.79 -0.97
CA SER A 16 14.35 19.63 0.03
C SER A 16 14.44 18.17 0.48
N ASP A 17 15.63 17.71 0.88
CA ASP A 17 15.82 16.34 1.38
C ASP A 17 14.83 15.98 2.50
N LYS A 18 14.41 16.96 3.28
CA LYS A 18 13.38 16.81 4.31
C LYS A 18 11.99 16.49 3.73
N GLU A 19 11.59 17.15 2.65
CA GLU A 19 10.31 16.88 1.98
C GLU A 19 10.33 15.51 1.29
N ARG A 20 11.47 15.15 0.69
CA ARG A 20 11.69 13.82 0.11
C ARG A 20 11.58 12.73 1.17
N GLN A 21 12.25 12.91 2.30
CA GLN A 21 12.20 12.00 3.45
C GLN A 21 10.78 11.88 4.01
N ALA A 22 10.07 12.99 4.18
CA ALA A 22 8.70 12.99 4.68
C ALA A 22 7.74 12.22 3.76
N TYR A 23 7.89 12.35 2.44
CA TYR A 23 7.12 11.56 1.47
C TYR A 23 7.32 10.05 1.70
N PHE A 24 8.57 9.59 1.85
CA PHE A 24 8.85 8.18 2.08
C PHE A 24 8.31 7.66 3.40
N GLU A 25 8.47 8.43 4.48
CA GLU A 25 7.92 8.07 5.80
C GLU A 25 6.40 7.92 5.74
N GLN A 26 5.71 8.80 5.00
CA GLN A 26 4.28 8.70 4.78
C GLN A 26 3.90 7.43 4.02
N GLN A 27 4.58 7.10 2.93
CA GLN A 27 4.28 5.89 2.16
C GLN A 27 4.56 4.62 2.96
N GLN A 28 5.66 4.61 3.72
CA GLN A 28 6.00 3.49 4.60
C GLN A 28 4.95 3.31 5.70
N ALA A 29 4.51 4.38 6.36
CA ALA A 29 3.47 4.32 7.38
C ALA A 29 2.16 3.75 6.84
N ARG A 30 1.78 4.12 5.60
CA ARG A 30 0.58 3.60 4.94
C ARG A 30 0.66 2.11 4.61
N LEU A 31 1.82 1.65 4.13
CA LEU A 31 2.06 0.22 3.89
C LEU A 31 1.98 -0.56 5.21
N ASP A 32 2.56 -0.03 6.27
CA ASP A 32 2.59 -0.64 7.60
C ASP A 32 1.18 -0.74 8.21
N GLU A 33 0.35 0.30 8.03
CA GLU A 33 -1.06 0.31 8.41
C GLU A 33 -1.82 -0.85 7.73
N TRP A 34 -1.72 -0.98 6.40
CA TRP A 34 -2.40 -2.05 5.68
C TRP A 34 -1.90 -3.45 6.05
N THR A 35 -0.60 -3.61 6.28
CA THR A 35 -0.05 -4.87 6.79
C THR A 35 -0.69 -5.23 8.12
N ALA A 36 -0.81 -4.27 9.06
CA ALA A 36 -1.44 -4.52 10.35
C ALA A 36 -2.92 -4.88 10.22
N GLU A 37 -3.65 -4.25 9.31
CA GLU A 37 -5.05 -4.58 9.06
C GLU A 37 -5.24 -5.98 8.46
N LEU A 38 -4.40 -6.37 7.50
CA LEU A 38 -4.41 -7.72 6.93
C LEU A 38 -4.04 -8.78 7.96
N GLU A 39 -3.04 -8.55 8.81
CA GLU A 39 -2.68 -9.45 9.90
C GLU A 39 -3.83 -9.62 10.90
N LYS A 40 -4.58 -8.54 11.18
CA LYS A 40 -5.79 -8.60 12.00
C LYS A 40 -6.88 -9.45 11.33
N LEU A 41 -7.06 -9.33 10.01
CA LEU A 41 -7.99 -10.19 9.25
C LEU A 41 -7.52 -11.65 9.26
N LYS A 42 -6.21 -11.90 9.17
CA LYS A 42 -5.60 -13.24 9.23
C LYS A 42 -5.91 -13.92 10.55
N ALA A 43 -5.71 -13.19 11.65
CA ALA A 43 -6.05 -13.65 12.98
C ALA A 43 -7.55 -13.99 13.10
N LYS A 44 -8.45 -13.13 12.58
CA LYS A 44 -9.90 -13.42 12.56
C LYS A 44 -10.25 -14.66 11.74
N ALA A 45 -9.69 -14.79 10.53
CA ALA A 45 -9.92 -15.94 9.65
C ALA A 45 -9.46 -17.26 10.29
N SER A 46 -8.45 -17.21 11.16
CA SER A 46 -7.94 -18.40 11.87
C SER A 46 -8.97 -19.08 12.79
N TYR A 47 -10.02 -18.35 13.20
CA TYR A 47 -11.14 -18.83 14.03
C TYR A 47 -12.32 -19.39 13.22
N GLN A 48 -12.30 -19.30 11.88
CA GLN A 48 -13.36 -19.83 11.02
C GLN A 48 -13.20 -21.35 10.78
N SER A 49 -14.23 -21.98 10.18
CA SER A 49 -14.19 -23.40 9.79
C SER A 49 -13.03 -23.69 8.83
N ALA A 50 -12.48 -24.91 8.86
CA ALA A 50 -11.23 -25.25 8.18
C ALA A 50 -11.23 -24.96 6.66
N SER A 51 -12.35 -25.17 5.98
CA SER A 51 -12.49 -24.92 4.53
C SER A 51 -12.57 -23.43 4.18
N ALA A 52 -13.32 -22.64 4.93
CA ALA A 52 -13.39 -21.19 4.75
C ALA A 52 -12.06 -20.51 5.14
N LYS A 53 -11.41 -21.03 6.18
CA LYS A 53 -10.12 -20.56 6.68
C LYS A 53 -9.02 -20.63 5.61
N GLN A 54 -8.87 -21.76 4.93
CA GLN A 54 -7.73 -21.95 4.03
C GLN A 54 -7.76 -21.00 2.83
N ALA A 55 -8.92 -20.86 2.18
CA ALA A 55 -9.07 -19.97 1.02
C ALA A 55 -8.90 -18.48 1.40
N VAL A 56 -9.36 -18.07 2.58
CA VAL A 56 -9.20 -16.69 3.06
C VAL A 56 -7.74 -16.42 3.46
N LEU A 57 -7.10 -17.33 4.19
CA LEU A 57 -5.71 -17.16 4.61
C LEU A 57 -4.75 -17.08 3.43
N GLU A 58 -4.93 -17.92 2.40
CA GLU A 58 -4.10 -17.87 1.19
C GLU A 58 -4.20 -16.52 0.47
N LYS A 59 -5.41 -15.96 0.38
CA LYS A 59 -5.60 -14.62 -0.19
C LYS A 59 -4.94 -13.53 0.66
N ILE A 60 -5.02 -13.63 1.99
CA ILE A 60 -4.35 -12.67 2.88
C ILE A 60 -2.84 -12.73 2.70
N ASP A 61 -2.26 -13.93 2.65
CA ASP A 61 -0.83 -14.13 2.47
C ASP A 61 -0.35 -13.51 1.15
N GLN A 62 -1.09 -13.69 0.05
CA GLN A 62 -0.80 -13.03 -1.23
C GLN A 62 -0.81 -11.50 -1.16
N GLN A 63 -1.75 -10.91 -0.40
CA GLN A 63 -1.79 -9.46 -0.21
C GLN A 63 -0.61 -8.97 0.66
N LEU A 64 -0.22 -9.74 1.67
CA LEU A 64 0.95 -9.44 2.51
C LEU A 64 2.25 -9.47 1.69
N ASP A 65 2.42 -10.47 0.82
CA ASP A 65 3.57 -10.56 -0.09
C ASP A 65 3.63 -9.34 -1.02
N THR A 66 2.48 -8.94 -1.59
CA THR A 66 2.38 -7.76 -2.45
C THR A 66 2.77 -6.47 -1.71
N LEU A 67 2.35 -6.31 -0.45
CA LEU A 67 2.75 -5.17 0.39
C LEU A 67 4.25 -5.18 0.69
N GLN A 68 4.82 -6.35 0.93
CA GLN A 68 6.26 -6.49 1.17
C GLN A 68 7.09 -6.11 -0.06
N GLU A 69 6.64 -6.48 -1.25
CA GLU A 69 7.26 -6.04 -2.51
C GLU A 69 7.18 -4.52 -2.68
N ALA A 70 6.01 -3.92 -2.44
CA ALA A 70 5.83 -2.47 -2.51
C ALA A 70 6.74 -1.73 -1.52
N ARG A 71 6.86 -2.24 -0.29
CA ARG A 71 7.76 -1.69 0.73
C ARG A 71 9.22 -1.75 0.29
N SER A 72 9.63 -2.88 -0.27
CA SER A 72 10.98 -3.08 -0.78
C SER A 72 11.28 -2.15 -1.94
N PHE A 73 10.32 -1.94 -2.84
CA PHE A 73 10.43 -0.98 -3.94
C PHE A 73 10.63 0.44 -3.41
N VAL A 74 9.73 0.93 -2.56
CA VAL A 74 9.81 2.29 -1.98
C VAL A 74 11.14 2.50 -1.24
N HIS A 75 11.58 1.52 -0.45
CA HIS A 75 12.85 1.58 0.28
C HIS A 75 14.07 1.58 -0.66
N SER A 76 14.08 0.73 -1.69
CA SER A 76 15.17 0.68 -2.67
C SER A 76 15.30 2.00 -3.43
N LYS A 77 14.18 2.67 -3.70
CA LYS A 77 14.19 3.95 -4.39
C LYS A 77 14.65 5.09 -3.47
N LEU A 78 14.28 5.08 -2.18
CA LEU A 78 14.81 6.01 -1.17
C LEU A 78 16.34 5.99 -1.10
N LEU A 79 16.95 4.80 -1.08
CA LEU A 79 18.41 4.67 -1.04
C LEU A 79 19.10 5.28 -2.27
N ASN A 80 18.39 5.38 -3.40
CA ASN A 80 18.90 5.94 -4.65
C ASN A 80 18.61 7.44 -4.83
N VAL A 81 17.96 8.10 -3.85
CA VAL A 81 17.47 9.49 -4.00
C VAL A 81 18.47 10.56 -3.57
N GLN A 82 19.51 10.22 -2.80
CA GLN A 82 20.54 11.19 -2.39
C GLN A 82 21.21 11.88 -3.58
N GLU A 83 21.31 11.22 -4.73
CA GLU A 83 21.92 11.76 -5.96
C GLU A 83 20.89 12.06 -7.05
N ALA A 84 19.60 11.87 -6.79
CA ALA A 84 18.55 12.08 -7.80
C ALA A 84 18.32 13.58 -8.08
N SER A 85 18.37 13.94 -9.36
CA SER A 85 17.94 15.25 -9.84
C SER A 85 16.44 15.47 -9.56
N SER A 86 15.97 16.71 -9.67
CA SER A 86 14.53 17.01 -9.53
C SER A 86 13.65 16.17 -10.45
N ASP A 87 14.08 15.97 -11.70
CA ASP A 87 13.28 15.25 -12.70
C ASP A 87 13.21 13.77 -12.38
N GLN A 88 14.33 13.17 -11.96
CA GLN A 88 14.39 11.78 -11.50
C GLN A 88 13.54 11.57 -10.24
N TRP A 89 13.52 12.57 -9.35
CA TRP A 89 12.70 12.55 -8.15
C TRP A 89 11.21 12.62 -8.49
N ASN A 90 10.79 13.51 -9.39
CA ASN A 90 9.38 13.64 -9.78
C ASN A 90 8.88 12.34 -10.44
N GLN A 91 9.67 11.77 -11.34
CA GLN A 91 9.33 10.48 -11.96
C GLN A 91 9.20 9.37 -10.91
N LEU A 92 10.07 9.36 -9.91
CA LEU A 92 10.00 8.38 -8.83
C LEU A 92 8.72 8.51 -8.00
N VAL A 93 8.33 9.74 -7.66
CA VAL A 93 7.09 10.01 -6.93
C VAL A 93 5.90 9.53 -7.76
N GLU A 94 5.86 9.84 -9.06
CA GLU A 94 4.79 9.37 -9.94
C GLU A 94 4.71 7.83 -10.02
N GLU A 95 5.84 7.14 -10.18
CA GLU A 95 5.91 5.67 -10.18
C GLU A 95 5.41 5.08 -8.86
N SER A 96 5.85 5.67 -7.74
CA SER A 96 5.50 5.23 -6.39
C SER A 96 4.02 5.46 -6.10
N ASP A 97 3.49 6.64 -6.40
CA ASP A 97 2.08 6.98 -6.21
C ASP A 97 1.18 6.10 -7.08
N HIS A 98 1.57 5.82 -8.32
CA HIS A 98 0.82 4.93 -9.20
C HIS A 98 0.75 3.50 -8.65
N LEU A 99 1.88 2.95 -8.20
CA LEU A 99 1.94 1.61 -7.60
C LEU A 99 1.08 1.55 -6.32
N LEU A 100 1.22 2.55 -5.45
CA LEU A 100 0.52 2.61 -4.17
C LEU A 100 -0.98 2.87 -4.34
N SER A 101 -1.41 3.57 -5.40
CA SER A 101 -2.82 3.72 -5.74
C SER A 101 -3.43 2.37 -6.12
N GLN A 102 -2.81 1.65 -7.05
CA GLN A 102 -3.29 0.32 -7.47
C GLN A 102 -3.33 -0.66 -6.29
N LEU A 103 -2.32 -0.61 -5.43
CA LEU A 103 -2.26 -1.42 -4.22
C LEU A 103 -3.40 -1.08 -3.27
N SER A 104 -3.67 0.22 -3.08
CA SER A 104 -4.78 0.67 -2.24
C SER A 104 -6.12 0.14 -2.71
N GLU A 105 -6.37 0.14 -4.02
CA GLU A 105 -7.62 -0.35 -4.58
C GLU A 105 -7.77 -1.86 -4.36
N LYS A 106 -6.70 -2.63 -4.56
CA LYS A 106 -6.68 -4.07 -4.30
C LYS A 106 -6.94 -4.41 -2.84
N VAL A 107 -6.20 -3.76 -1.93
CA VAL A 107 -6.32 -3.99 -0.48
C VAL A 107 -7.72 -3.58 0.02
N LYS A 108 -8.24 -2.44 -0.42
CA LYS A 108 -9.61 -2.01 -0.07
C LYS A 108 -10.67 -2.98 -0.60
N GLY A 109 -10.60 -3.35 -1.88
CA GLY A 109 -11.54 -4.31 -2.47
C GLY A 109 -11.50 -5.65 -1.73
N PHE A 110 -10.31 -6.10 -1.33
CA PHE A 110 -10.14 -7.28 -0.51
C PHE A 110 -10.78 -7.16 0.89
N MET A 111 -10.57 -6.03 1.57
CA MET A 111 -11.19 -5.76 2.87
C MET A 111 -12.71 -5.68 2.78
N ASP A 112 -13.22 -5.10 1.70
CA ASP A 112 -14.65 -5.01 1.41
C ASP A 112 -15.23 -6.39 1.10
N ASP A 113 -14.54 -7.26 0.37
CA ASP A 113 -14.96 -8.65 0.13
C ASP A 113 -15.08 -9.45 1.44
N ILE A 114 -14.14 -9.25 2.38
CA ILE A 114 -14.15 -9.93 3.68
C ILE A 114 -15.20 -9.37 4.64
N ASN A 115 -15.37 -8.04 4.70
CA ASN A 115 -16.33 -7.41 5.62
C ASN A 115 -17.76 -7.34 5.04
N GLY A 116 -17.88 -7.30 3.72
CA GLY A 116 -19.12 -7.09 2.98
C GLY A 116 -19.80 -8.37 2.50
N SER A 117 -19.26 -9.56 2.80
CA SER A 117 -20.00 -10.80 2.59
C SER A 117 -21.17 -10.86 3.57
N PRO A 118 -22.44 -10.85 3.09
CA PRO A 118 -23.51 -11.46 3.85
C PRO A 118 -23.09 -12.92 4.03
N THR A 119 -23.12 -13.39 5.27
CA THR A 119 -23.44 -14.79 5.51
C THR A 119 -24.87 -15.03 5.04
N ASP A 120 -25.15 -14.97 3.74
CA ASP A 120 -26.34 -15.62 3.18
C ASP A 120 -25.98 -17.12 3.19
N GLY A 121 -26.44 -17.91 4.14
CA GLY A 121 -27.84 -17.90 4.55
C GLY A 121 -28.74 -18.43 3.42
N ALA A 122 -28.21 -19.09 2.39
CA ALA A 122 -28.98 -20.01 1.56
C ALA A 122 -29.18 -21.36 2.27
N ALA A 123 -29.71 -21.28 3.49
CA ALA A 123 -30.29 -22.38 4.24
C ALA A 123 -31.75 -22.01 4.53
N ASN A 124 -32.58 -21.79 3.49
CA ASN A 124 -34.00 -22.10 3.55
C ASN A 124 -34.66 -22.01 2.15
N GLN A 125 -34.74 -23.14 1.45
CA GLN A 125 -35.94 -23.46 0.68
C GLN A 125 -36.28 -24.92 0.98
N GLN A 126 -36.84 -25.13 2.17
CA GLN A 126 -37.77 -26.21 2.39
C GLN A 126 -39.15 -25.73 1.94
N GLN A 127 -39.54 -26.17 0.75
CA GLN A 127 -40.91 -26.60 0.43
C GLN A 127 -40.67 -28.03 -0.09
N ASP A 128 -41.01 -29.14 0.57
CA ASP A 128 -42.23 -29.46 1.31
C ASP A 128 -43.46 -28.81 0.69
N GLN A 129 -44.07 -29.47 -0.30
CA GLN A 129 -45.20 -30.35 0.00
C GLN A 129 -45.80 -30.96 -1.29
N ALA A 130 -46.10 -32.25 -1.17
CA ALA A 130 -47.12 -33.06 -1.85
C ALA A 130 -46.89 -33.49 -3.31
#